data_AF-A0A166FJN4-F1
#
_entry.id   AF-A0A166FJN4-F1
#
_cell.length_a   1.000
_cell.length_b   1.000
_cell.length_c   1.000
_cell.angle_alpha   90.00
_cell.angle_beta   90.00
_cell.angle_gamma   90.00
#
_symmetry.space_group_name_H-M   'P 1'
#
loop_
_entity.id
_entity.type
_entity.pdbx_description
1 polymer ?
#
loop_
_entity_poly.entity_id
_entity_poly.type
_entity_poly.pdbx_seq_one_letter_code
_entity_poly.pdbx_strand_id
1 'polypeptide(L)'
;PLYIPRPENAFILFRKDAVAKMRAAQAIASPDSEDGRVKGKKQRQADMSKSISKMWKELPPDERGRWEEMAAKIKREHEAKHPDYRYQPAR
;
A
#
# COMPACT_ATOMS: atom_id res chain seq x y z
N PRO A 1 10.40 -12.56 -22.27
CA PRO A 1 9.08 -12.02 -21.89
C PRO A 1 9.23 -10.92 -20.82
N LEU A 2 8.72 -9.72 -21.11
CA LEU A 2 8.64 -8.65 -20.12
C LEU A 2 7.60 -9.05 -19.07
N TYR A 3 8.02 -9.18 -17.81
CA TYR A 3 7.12 -9.49 -16.70
C TYR A 3 6.23 -8.29 -16.42
N ILE A 4 4.92 -8.47 -16.56
CA ILE A 4 3.92 -7.46 -16.25
C ILE A 4 3.43 -7.70 -14.81
N PRO A 5 3.62 -6.74 -13.87
CA PRO A 5 3.13 -6.89 -12.52
C PRO A 5 1.60 -6.92 -12.49
N ARG A 6 1.05 -7.55 -11.46
CA ARG A 6 -0.40 -7.58 -11.23
C ARG A 6 -0.94 -6.17 -10.96
N PRO A 7 -2.16 -5.85 -11.41
CA PRO A 7 -2.83 -4.63 -10.96
C PRO A 7 -3.08 -4.70 -9.44
N GLU A 8 -3.00 -3.55 -8.81
CA GLU A 8 -3.17 -3.41 -7.37
C GLU A 8 -4.64 -3.48 -6.99
N ASN A 9 -4.96 -4.25 -5.95
CA ASN A 9 -6.32 -4.29 -5.40
C ASN A 9 -6.54 -3.17 -4.37
N ALA A 10 -7.78 -3.01 -3.92
CA ALA A 10 -8.19 -1.96 -2.99
C ALA A 10 -7.35 -1.93 -1.71
N PHE A 11 -7.07 -3.09 -1.11
CA PHE A 11 -6.25 -3.20 0.09
C PHE A 11 -4.78 -2.80 -0.15
N ILE A 12 -4.20 -3.14 -1.31
CA ILE A 12 -2.83 -2.74 -1.64
C ILE A 12 -2.72 -1.22 -1.78
N LEU A 13 -3.70 -0.58 -2.43
CA LEU A 13 -3.77 0.88 -2.54
C LEU A 13 -3.88 1.54 -1.16
N PHE A 14 -4.84 1.07 -0.35
CA PHE A 14 -5.03 1.54 1.02
C PHE A 14 -3.76 1.37 1.87
N ARG A 15 -3.11 0.20 1.79
CA ARG A 15 -1.88 -0.07 2.54
C ARG A 15 -0.76 0.89 2.17
N LYS A 16 -0.58 1.21 0.88
CA LYS A 16 0.45 2.17 0.45
C LYS A 16 0.21 3.56 1.05
N ASP A 17 -1.03 4.03 0.97
CA ASP A 17 -1.44 5.31 1.56
C ASP A 17 -1.24 5.33 3.09
N ALA A 18 -1.71 4.30 3.79
CA ALA A 18 -1.56 4.18 5.23
C ALA A 18 -0.08 4.12 5.68
N VAL A 19 0.78 3.38 4.97
CA VAL A 19 2.23 3.35 5.24
C VAL A 19 2.85 4.73 5.01
N ALA A 20 2.47 5.44 3.95
CA ALA A 20 2.97 6.79 3.67
C ALA A 20 2.59 7.76 4.80
N LYS A 21 1.33 7.75 5.23
CA LYS A 21 0.83 8.57 6.35
C LYS A 21 1.57 8.26 7.66
N MET A 22 1.75 6.99 8.00
CA MET A 22 2.48 6.58 9.20
C MET A 22 3.94 7.02 9.20
N ARG A 23 4.62 6.95 8.04
CA ARG A 23 6.00 7.41 7.91
C ARG A 23 6.10 8.93 8.00
N ALA A 24 5.18 9.65 7.39
CA ALA A 24 5.12 11.11 7.50
C ALA A 24 4.91 11.55 8.96
N ALA A 25 4.00 10.90 9.68
CA ALA A 25 3.78 11.17 11.11
C ALA A 25 5.03 10.89 11.96
N GLN A 26 5.77 9.81 11.67
CA GLN A 26 7.04 9.50 12.35
C GLN A 26 8.14 10.53 12.05
N ALA A 27 8.19 11.05 10.82
CA ALA A 27 9.15 12.09 10.45
C ALA A 27 8.89 13.41 11.20
N ILE A 28 7.62 13.77 11.42
CA ILE A 28 7.24 14.96 12.20
C ILE A 28 7.55 14.79 13.69
N ALA A 29 7.32 13.60 14.25
CA ALA A 29 7.51 13.32 15.68
C ALA A 29 8.98 13.11 16.09
N SER A 30 9.92 13.04 15.15
CA SER A 30 11.35 12.90 15.43
C SER A 30 12.17 13.69 14.41
N PRO A 31 12.18 15.03 14.52
CA PRO A 31 12.92 15.91 13.61
C PRO A 31 14.44 15.87 13.84
N ASP A 32 14.90 15.52 15.04
CA ASP A 32 16.32 15.51 15.42
C ASP A 32 16.97 14.13 15.29
N SER A 33 17.59 13.88 14.14
CA SER A 33 18.68 12.91 14.00
C SER A 33 19.58 13.33 12.84
N GLU A 34 20.23 14.49 13.01
CA GLU A 34 21.24 15.04 12.09
C GLU A 34 22.65 14.45 12.31
N ASP A 35 22.83 13.57 13.31
CA ASP A 35 24.04 12.75 13.46
C ASP A 35 23.67 11.29 13.21
N GLY A 36 24.30 10.66 12.20
CA GLY A 36 23.94 9.37 11.60
C GLY A 36 24.00 8.13 12.51
N ARG A 37 23.77 8.26 13.82
CA ARG A 37 23.87 7.17 14.82
C ARG A 37 22.72 7.03 15.81
N VAL A 38 21.60 7.73 15.66
CA VAL A 38 20.39 7.39 16.41
C VAL A 38 19.47 6.52 15.55
N LYS A 39 19.53 5.19 15.75
CA LYS A 39 18.48 4.25 15.32
C LYS A 39 17.22 4.55 16.15
N GLY A 40 16.58 5.70 15.95
CA GLY A 40 15.18 5.89 16.33
C GLY A 40 14.42 4.71 15.76
N LYS A 41 13.69 3.96 16.61
CA LYS A 41 13.06 2.70 16.23
C LYS A 41 11.98 2.99 15.17
N LYS A 42 12.37 3.10 13.90
CA LYS A 42 11.44 3.14 12.76
C LYS A 42 10.48 1.97 12.97
N GLN A 43 9.18 2.25 13.04
CA GLN A 43 8.18 1.22 13.28
C GLN A 43 8.41 0.11 12.25
N ARG A 44 8.56 -1.14 12.70
CA ARG A 44 8.89 -2.24 11.79
C ARG A 44 7.74 -2.42 10.80
N GLN A 45 8.08 -2.76 9.56
CA GLN A 45 7.09 -3.07 8.51
C GLN A 45 6.06 -4.12 8.95
N ALA A 46 6.49 -5.10 9.75
CA ALA A 46 5.61 -6.12 10.32
C ALA A 46 4.53 -5.52 11.22
N ASP A 47 4.89 -4.59 12.10
CA ASP A 47 3.97 -3.96 13.06
C ASP A 47 3.01 -2.99 12.35
N MET A 48 3.50 -2.26 11.35
CA MET A 48 2.65 -1.43 10.48
C MET A 48 1.64 -2.31 9.73
N SER A 49 2.07 -3.45 9.19
CA SER A 49 1.18 -4.34 8.41
C SER A 49 0.06 -4.92 9.27
N LYS A 50 0.34 -5.30 10.52
CA LYS A 50 -0.70 -5.73 11.48
C LYS A 50 -1.72 -4.62 11.73
N SER A 51 -1.24 -3.39 12.00
CA SER A 51 -2.10 -2.24 12.29
C SER A 51 -2.97 -1.87 11.08
N ILE A 52 -2.39 -1.82 9.87
CA ILE A 52 -3.10 -1.53 8.61
C ILE A 52 -4.16 -2.59 8.31
N SER A 53 -3.87 -3.86 8.58
CA SER A 53 -4.84 -4.93 8.39
C SER A 53 -6.05 -4.76 9.32
N LYS A 54 -5.85 -4.25 10.54
CA LYS A 54 -6.94 -3.91 11.46
C LYS A 54 -7.73 -2.70 10.95
N MET A 55 -7.05 -1.60 10.60
CA MET A 55 -7.72 -0.40 10.07
C MET A 55 -8.56 -0.70 8.82
N TRP A 56 -8.07 -1.55 7.91
CA TRP A 56 -8.84 -1.93 6.73
C TRP A 56 -10.15 -2.67 7.07
N LYS A 57 -10.14 -3.51 8.12
CA LYS A 57 -11.33 -4.23 8.58
C LYS A 57 -12.33 -3.30 9.28
N GLU A 58 -11.83 -2.27 9.93
CA GLU A 58 -12.62 -1.27 10.66
C GLU A 58 -13.06 -0.09 9.76
N LEU A 59 -12.61 -0.08 8.50
CA LEU A 59 -12.89 1.00 7.56
C LEU A 59 -14.39 1.07 7.26
N PRO A 60 -15.00 2.27 7.29
CA PRO A 60 -16.40 2.44 6.91
C PRO A 60 -16.67 1.94 5.48
N PRO A 61 -17.86 1.39 5.18
CA PRO A 61 -18.21 0.91 3.86
C PRO A 61 -18.00 1.96 2.76
N ASP A 62 -18.33 3.22 3.04
CA ASP A 62 -18.19 4.32 2.09
C ASP A 62 -16.73 4.59 1.72
N GLU A 63 -15.83 4.60 2.71
CA GLU A 63 -14.40 4.79 2.48
C GLU A 63 -13.80 3.60 1.76
N ARG A 64 -14.22 2.38 2.15
CA ARG A 64 -13.82 1.15 1.48
C ARG A 64 -14.25 1.13 0.01
N GLY A 65 -15.46 1.59 -0.28
CA GLY A 65 -15.99 1.74 -1.64
C GLY A 65 -15.08 2.59 -2.54
N ARG A 66 -14.56 3.71 -2.02
CA ARG A 66 -13.61 4.58 -2.77
C ARG A 66 -12.34 3.82 -3.20
N TRP A 67 -11.80 2.97 -2.33
CA TRP A 67 -10.63 2.15 -2.66
C TRP A 67 -10.96 1.05 -3.67
N GLU A 68 -12.15 0.46 -3.58
CA GLU A 68 -12.64 -0.56 -4.50
C GLU A 68 -12.89 0.03 -5.90
N GLU A 69 -13.47 1.23 -5.99
CA GLU A 69 -13.63 1.98 -7.24
C GLU A 69 -12.29 2.31 -7.90
N MET A 70 -11.31 2.78 -7.11
CA MET A 70 -9.98 3.08 -7.60
C MET A 70 -9.27 1.81 -8.11
N ALA A 71 -9.38 0.70 -7.38
CA ALA A 71 -8.84 -0.58 -7.81
C ALA A 71 -9.52 -1.11 -9.09
N ALA A 72 -10.84 -0.94 -9.21
CA ALA A 72 -11.58 -1.29 -10.43
C ALA A 72 -11.11 -0.47 -11.64
N LYS A 73 -10.83 0.82 -11.46
CA LYS A 73 -10.26 1.67 -12.51
C LYS A 73 -8.87 1.20 -12.92
N ILE A 74 -7.98 0.94 -11.97
CA ILE A 74 -6.62 0.45 -12.24
C ILE A 74 -6.65 -0.90 -12.96
N LYS A 75 -7.53 -1.81 -12.52
CA LYS A 75 -7.73 -3.11 -13.16
C LYS A 75 -8.16 -2.94 -14.62
N ARG A 76 -9.16 -2.08 -14.89
CA ARG A 76 -9.63 -1.80 -16.24
C ARG A 76 -8.55 -1.20 -17.14
N GLU A 77 -7.77 -0.25 -16.62
CA GLU A 77 -6.66 0.33 -17.36
C GLU A 77 -5.55 -0.69 -17.65
N HIS A 78 -5.28 -1.59 -16.71
CA HIS A 78 -4.31 -2.66 -16.87
C HIS A 78 -4.76 -3.66 -17.95
N GLU A 79 -6.03 -4.08 -17.93
CA GLU A 79 -6.62 -4.94 -18.95
C GLU A 79 -6.60 -4.29 -20.33
N ALA A 80 -6.88 -2.99 -20.43
CA ALA A 80 -6.83 -2.25 -21.68
C ALA A 80 -5.39 -2.10 -22.23
N LYS A 81 -4.40 -1.86 -21.35
CA LYS A 81 -2.98 -1.73 -21.75
C LYS A 81 -2.31 -3.06 -22.03
N HIS A 82 -2.81 -4.14 -21.43
CA HIS A 82 -2.24 -5.47 -21.52
C HIS A 82 -3.34 -6.50 -21.85
N PRO A 83 -3.89 -6.49 -23.08
CA PRO A 83 -4.97 -7.38 -23.47
C PRO A 83 -4.59 -8.87 -23.39
N ASP A 84 -3.32 -9.20 -23.60
CA ASP A 84 -2.78 -10.57 -23.50
C ASP A 84 -2.29 -10.93 -22.08
N TYR A 85 -2.55 -10.06 -21.09
CA TYR A 85 -2.11 -10.32 -19.73
C TYR A 85 -2.79 -11.54 -19.14
N ARG A 86 -1.97 -12.49 -18.65
CA ARG A 86 -2.45 -13.62 -17.86
C ARG A 86 -1.59 -13.78 -16.62
N TYR A 87 -2.25 -13.94 -15.47
CA TYR A 87 -1.55 -14.21 -14.22
C TYR A 87 -0.87 -15.58 -14.27
N GLN A 88 0.46 -15.57 -14.12
CA GLN A 88 1.30 -16.77 -14.09
C GLN A 88 2.08 -16.77 -12.77
N PRO A 89 1.57 -17.42 -11.70
CA PRO A 89 2.32 -17.56 -10.47
C PRO A 89 3.59 -18.40 -10.70
N ALA A 90 4.73 -17.93 -10.19
CA ALA A 90 5.90 -18.79 -10.04
C ALA A 90 5.57 -19.91 -9.05
N ARG A 91 5.86 -21.16 -9.42
CA ARG A 91 5.72 -22.32 -8.55
C ARG A 91 6.86 -22.39 -7.54
#